data_AF-A0A1I0K7Y3-F1
#
_entry.id   AF-A0A1I0K7Y3-F1
#
_cell.length_a   1.000
_cell.length_b   1.000
_cell.length_c   1.000
_cell.angle_alpha   90.00
_cell.angle_beta   90.00
_cell.angle_gamma   90.00
#
_symmetry.space_group_name_H-M   'P 1'
#
loop_
_entity.id
_entity.type
_entity.pdbx_description
1 polymer ?
#
loop_
_entity_poly.entity_id
_entity_poly.type
_entity_poly.pdbx_seq_one_letter_code
_entity_poly.pdbx_strand_id
1 'polypeptide(L)' 'MEKHYCDVCGAETPVGHRKMVVEIEQILEGAGVEDLCCSCQEKARQIAWGDVVRAAIQRAGNTV' A
#
# COMPACT_ATOMS: atom_id res chain seq x y z
N MET A 1 2.99 25.74 1.99
CA MET A 1 2.55 24.43 2.49
C MET A 1 2.64 23.50 1.30
N GLU A 2 3.53 22.52 1.32
CA GLU A 2 3.61 21.52 0.25
C GLU A 2 2.33 20.68 0.26
N LYS A 3 1.77 20.44 -0.94
CA LYS A 3 0.59 19.60 -1.11
C LYS A 3 1.06 18.17 -1.38
N HIS A 4 0.54 17.22 -0.63
CA HIS A 4 0.81 15.79 -0.80
C HIS A 4 -0.41 15.09 -1.38
N TYR A 5 -0.18 14.02 -2.12
CA TYR A 5 -1.23 13.26 -2.79
C TYR A 5 -1.07 11.78 -2.48
N CYS A 6 -2.19 11.09 -2.30
CA CYS A 6 -2.19 9.66 -2.07
C CYS A 6 -1.68 8.90 -3.30
N ASP A 7 -0.64 8.09 -3.15
CA ASP A 7 -0.02 7.33 -4.25
C ASP A 7 -0.97 6.30 -4.89
N VAL A 8 -2.04 5.93 -4.17
CA VAL A 8 -3.01 4.93 -4.62
C VAL A 8 -4.19 5.55 -5.37
N CYS A 9 -4.70 6.70 -4.94
CA CYS A 9 -5.93 7.28 -5.49
C CYS A 9 -5.83 8.73 -5.95
N GLY A 10 -4.69 9.40 -5.73
CA GLY A 10 -4.45 10.79 -6.12
C GLY A 10 -5.17 11.84 -5.26
N ALA A 11 -5.87 11.44 -4.19
CA ALA A 11 -6.52 12.40 -3.30
C ALA A 11 -5.49 13.23 -2.52
N GLU A 12 -5.71 14.54 -2.41
CA GLU A 12 -4.89 15.43 -1.57
C GLU A 12 -4.93 14.93 -0.11
N THR A 13 -3.76 14.76 0.50
CA THR A 13 -3.60 14.19 1.85
C THR A 13 -2.66 15.06 2.69
N PRO A 14 -2.83 15.12 4.02
CA PRO A 14 -1.84 15.76 4.90
C PRO A 14 -0.51 15.01 4.90
N VAL A 15 0.59 15.75 5.11
CA VAL A 15 1.95 15.20 5.22
C VAL A 15 2.03 14.19 6.37
N GLY A 16 2.65 13.02 6.12
CA GLY A 16 3.12 12.13 7.18
C GLY A 16 2.05 11.32 7.91
N HIS A 17 0.88 11.10 7.30
CA HIS A 17 -0.14 10.23 7.91
C HIS A 17 0.22 8.74 7.73
N ARG A 18 1.13 8.23 8.57
CA ARG A 18 1.40 6.79 8.68
C ARG A 18 1.34 6.33 10.13
N LYS A 19 0.30 5.56 10.42
CA LYS A 19 0.25 4.70 11.60
C LYS A 19 -0.37 3.38 11.18
N MET A 20 0.35 2.59 10.39
CA MET A 20 -0.11 1.28 9.94
C MET A 20 0.41 0.17 10.86
N VAL A 21 -0.13 -1.04 10.68
CA VAL A 21 0.36 -2.23 11.38
C VAL A 21 1.60 -2.73 10.64
N VAL A 22 2.63 -3.13 11.39
CA VAL A 22 4.00 -3.43 10.91
C VAL A 22 4.04 -4.29 9.64
N GLU A 23 3.17 -5.29 9.52
CA GLU A 23 3.16 -6.22 8.37
C GLU A 23 2.81 -5.53 7.03
N ILE A 24 1.87 -4.59 7.05
CA ILE A 24 1.44 -3.88 5.83
C ILE A 24 2.43 -2.75 5.50
N GLU A 25 3.09 -2.17 6.51
CA GLU A 25 4.08 -1.11 6.31
C GLU A 25 5.23 -1.58 5.43
N GLN A 26 5.76 -2.78 5.69
CA GLN A 26 6.86 -3.34 4.89
C GLN A 26 6.46 -3.59 3.43
N ILE A 27 5.22 -4.03 3.19
CA ILE A 27 4.71 -4.26 1.84
C ILE A 27 4.57 -2.93 1.10
N LEU A 28 3.98 -1.91 1.74
CA LEU A 28 3.81 -0.60 1.13
C LEU A 28 5.15 0.13 0.92
N GLU A 29 6.08 0.04 1.86
CA GLU A 29 7.46 0.53 1.69
C GLU A 29 8.18 -0.15 0.54
N GLY A 30 8.11 -1.49 0.47
CA GLY A 30 8.69 -2.25 -0.63
C GLY A 30 8.07 -1.92 -1.99
N ALA A 31 6.82 -1.44 -2.01
CA ALA A 31 6.14 -0.97 -3.21
C ALA A 31 6.39 0.52 -3.55
N GLY A 32 7.15 1.25 -2.72
CA GLY A 32 7.41 2.68 -2.91
C GLY A 32 6.22 3.59 -2.61
N VAL A 33 5.29 3.16 -1.75
CA VAL A 33 4.13 3.95 -1.33
C VAL A 33 4.51 4.78 -0.10
N GLU A 34 4.63 6.09 -0.31
CA GLU A 34 5.08 7.08 0.68
C GLU A 34 3.88 7.81 1.30
N ASP A 35 2.94 8.28 0.46
CA ASP A 35 1.77 9.03 0.88
C ASP A 35 0.49 8.22 0.67
N LEU A 36 -0.23 7.96 1.77
CA LEU A 36 -1.48 7.18 1.75
C LEU A 36 -2.58 7.89 2.52
N CYS A 37 -3.72 8.14 1.87
CA CYS A 37 -4.87 8.73 2.56
C CYS A 37 -5.57 7.70 3.47
N CYS A 38 -6.29 8.18 4.49
CA CYS A 38 -6.98 7.34 5.46
C CYS A 38 -7.90 6.28 4.81
N SER A 39 -8.62 6.64 3.75
CA SER A 39 -9.52 5.70 3.05
C SER A 39 -8.74 4.54 2.40
N CYS A 40 -7.61 4.83 1.77
CA CYS A 40 -6.76 3.80 1.17
C CYS A 40 -6.05 2.97 2.26
N GLN A 41 -5.70 3.59 3.40
CA GLN A 41 -5.15 2.90 4.55
C GLN A 41 -6.14 1.89 5.15
N GLU A 42 -7.40 2.28 5.33
CA GLU A 42 -8.46 1.39 5.82
C GLU A 42 -8.70 0.22 4.88
N LYS A 43 -8.73 0.48 3.56
CA LYS A 43 -8.82 -0.57 2.55
C LYS A 43 -7.62 -1.51 2.61
N ALA A 44 -6.41 -0.98 2.71
CA ALA A 44 -5.18 -1.78 2.79
C ALA A 44 -5.18 -2.73 4.00
N ARG A 45 -5.75 -2.32 5.14
CA ARG A 45 -5.91 -3.19 6.33
C ARG A 45 -6.86 -4.36 6.12
N GLN A 46 -7.80 -4.25 5.19
CA GLN A 46 -8.80 -5.29 4.91
C GLN A 46 -8.31 -6.28 3.83
N ILE A 47 -7.18 -5.99 3.17
CA ILE A 47 -6.61 -6.86 2.15
C ILE A 47 -5.90 -8.04 2.82
N ALA A 48 -6.25 -9.26 2.40
CA ALA A 48 -5.51 -10.47 2.74
C ALA A 48 -4.19 -10.52 1.95
N TRP A 49 -3.18 -9.78 2.41
CA TRP A 49 -1.90 -9.63 1.71
C TRP A 49 -1.18 -10.94 1.42
N GLY A 50 -1.32 -11.95 2.28
CA GLY A 50 -0.79 -13.29 2.03
C GLY A 50 -1.32 -13.92 0.75
N ASP A 51 -2.60 -13.71 0.41
CA ASP A 51 -3.20 -14.22 -0.83
C ASP A 51 -2.73 -13.42 -2.05
N VAL A 52 -2.57 -12.10 -1.91
CA VAL A 52 -2.02 -11.23 -2.96
C VAL A 52 -0.60 -11.67 -3.32
N VAL A 53 0.26 -11.87 -2.31
CA VAL A 53 1.64 -12.32 -2.50
C VAL A 53 1.68 -13.74 -3.08
N ARG A 54 0.87 -14.67 -2.56
CA ARG A 54 0.78 -16.04 -3.09
C ARG A 54 0.39 -16.05 -4.57
N ALA A 55 -0.62 -15.27 -4.95
CA ALA A 55 -1.04 -15.15 -6.34
C ALA A 55 0.04 -14.53 -7.23
N ALA A 56 0.78 -13.53 -6.73
CA ALA A 56 1.89 -12.93 -7.46
C ALA A 56 3.03 -13.93 -7.71
N ILE A 57 3.41 -14.72 -6.70
CA ILE A 57 4.42 -15.78 -6.82
C ILE A 57 4.00 -16.84 -7.84
N GLN A 58 2.74 -17.29 -7.78
CA GLN A 58 2.21 -18.27 -8.72
C GLN A 58 2.22 -17.74 -10.17
N ARG A 59 1.85 -16.47 -10.38
CA ARG A 59 1.94 -15.84 -11.71
C ARG A 59 3.37 -15.77 -12.22
N ALA A 60 4.33 -15.37 -11.37
CA ALA A 60 5.73 -15.32 -11.75
C ALA A 60 6.27 -16.71 -12.13
N GLY A 61 5.89 -17.76 -11.38
CA GLY A 61 6.29 -19.15 -11.66
C GLY A 61 5.69 -19.75 -12.93
N ASN A 62 4.57 -19.23 -13.43
CA ASN A 62 3.95 -19.66 -14.70
C ASN A 62 4.50 -18.97 -15.94
N THR A 63 5.53 -18.13 -15.79
CA THR A 63 6.18 -17.39 -16.91
C THR A 63 7.38 -18.14 -17.49
N VAL A 64 7.46 -19.46 -17.31
CA VAL A 64 8.51 -20.34 -17.85
C VAL A 64 7.96 -21.19 -18.98
#